data_AF-A0A8H5TTN7-F1
#
_entry.id   AF-A0A8H5TTN7-F1
#
_cell.length_a   1.000
_cell.length_b   1.000
_cell.length_c   1.000
_cell.angle_alpha   90.00
_cell.angle_beta   90.00
_cell.angle_gamma   90.00
#
_symmetry.space_group_name_H-M   'P 1'
#
loop_
_entity.id
_entity.type
_entity.pdbx_description
1 polymer ?
#
loop_
_entity_poly.entity_id
_entity_poly.type
_entity_poly.pdbx_seq_one_letter_code
_entity_poly.pdbx_strand_id
1 'polypeptide(L)'
;MQRVRFSSPDAYEKFKVLFADTRRHLMTLPGFLHLTWWEHPDDRSWYNECSFWTSRGALYDWHKNTYHKHCKAWAANGAIMEDIITNFELVGTRLIRVCPVCNKAEDKKYNLAEEQAVLRETCPQCGYHFPVLEETPSSFAVFKDVPGLPMNDKEGKKGEAKA
;
A
#
# COMPACT_ATOMS: atom_id res chain seq x y z
N MET A 1 -1.87 7.53 5.26
CA MET A 1 -1.95 6.77 6.52
C MET A 1 -3.09 7.32 7.35
N GLN A 2 -3.88 6.43 7.92
CA GLN A 2 -4.98 6.77 8.81
C GLN A 2 -4.82 5.97 10.11
N ARG A 3 -5.13 6.57 11.24
CA ARG A 3 -5.03 5.96 12.56
C ARG A 3 -6.37 6.08 13.27
N VAL A 4 -6.89 4.95 13.75
CA VAL A 4 -8.29 4.81 14.17
C VAL A 4 -8.39 4.12 15.52
N ARG A 5 -9.22 4.65 16.42
CA ARG A 5 -9.70 3.96 17.64
C ARG A 5 -11.18 3.63 17.48
N PHE A 6 -11.60 2.48 17.97
CA PHE A 6 -13.00 2.06 17.92
C PHE A 6 -13.71 2.38 19.23
N SER A 7 -15.01 2.65 19.14
CA SER A 7 -15.87 2.93 20.30
C SER A 7 -16.00 1.75 21.25
N SER A 8 -15.78 0.53 20.75
CA SER A 8 -15.89 -0.74 21.49
C SER A 8 -15.22 -1.88 20.71
N PRO A 9 -14.94 -3.03 21.35
CA PRO A 9 -14.49 -4.24 20.64
C PRO A 9 -15.49 -4.73 19.58
N ASP A 10 -16.80 -4.68 19.87
CA ASP A 10 -17.86 -5.06 18.94
C ASP A 10 -17.90 -4.15 17.70
N ALA A 11 -17.64 -2.85 17.87
CA ALA A 11 -17.51 -1.93 16.75
C ALA A 11 -16.37 -2.31 15.81
N TYR A 12 -15.23 -2.77 16.35
CA TYR A 12 -14.12 -3.26 15.52
C TYR A 12 -14.49 -4.54 14.76
N GLU A 13 -15.17 -5.49 15.42
CA GLU A 13 -15.65 -6.72 14.77
C GLU A 13 -16.58 -6.42 13.59
N LYS A 14 -17.51 -5.49 13.76
CA LYS A 14 -18.41 -5.03 12.69
C LYS A 14 -17.65 -4.29 11.59
N PHE A 15 -16.67 -3.47 11.95
CA PHE A 15 -15.82 -2.75 10.99
C PHE A 15 -15.03 -3.73 10.09
N LYS A 16 -14.51 -4.83 10.62
CA LYS A 16 -13.78 -5.83 9.81
C LYS A 16 -14.62 -6.37 8.65
N VAL A 17 -15.93 -6.54 8.84
CA VAL A 17 -16.84 -6.98 7.77
C VAL A 17 -16.93 -5.94 6.66
N LEU A 18 -17.11 -4.66 7.03
CA LEU A 18 -17.16 -3.54 6.09
C LEU A 18 -15.82 -3.35 5.35
N PHE A 19 -14.72 -3.43 6.10
CA PHE A 19 -13.37 -3.27 5.57
C PHE A 19 -13.00 -4.38 4.59
N ALA A 20 -13.41 -5.62 4.88
CA ALA A 20 -13.22 -6.76 3.98
C ALA A 20 -13.91 -6.56 2.62
N ASP A 21 -15.10 -5.96 2.60
CA ASP A 21 -15.79 -5.65 1.34
C ASP A 21 -15.22 -4.41 0.62
N THR A 22 -14.77 -3.42 1.40
CA THR A 22 -14.08 -2.24 0.88
C THR A 22 -12.82 -2.65 0.12
N ARG A 23 -12.06 -3.64 0.61
CA ARG A 23 -10.90 -4.21 -0.11
C ARG A 23 -11.27 -4.70 -1.51
N ARG A 24 -12.41 -5.40 -1.67
CA ARG A 24 -12.87 -5.89 -2.98
C ARG A 24 -13.16 -4.73 -3.94
N HIS A 25 -13.80 -3.68 -3.43
CA HIS A 25 -14.10 -2.49 -4.22
C HIS A 25 -12.84 -1.72 -4.62
N LEU A 26 -11.90 -1.52 -3.68
CA LEU A 26 -10.62 -0.85 -3.95
C LEU A 26 -9.84 -1.53 -5.07
N MET A 27 -9.85 -2.86 -5.14
CA MET A 27 -9.20 -3.62 -6.21
C MET A 27 -9.74 -3.30 -7.62
N THR A 28 -10.96 -2.79 -7.73
CA THR A 28 -11.53 -2.37 -9.02
C THR A 28 -11.12 -0.96 -9.43
N LEU A 29 -10.62 -0.14 -8.49
CA LEU A 29 -10.39 1.26 -8.75
C LEU A 29 -9.14 1.50 -9.59
N PRO A 30 -9.19 2.47 -10.53
CA PRO A 30 -8.00 2.94 -11.20
C PRO A 30 -7.13 3.70 -10.20
N GLY A 31 -5.84 3.39 -10.21
CA GLY A 31 -4.84 4.09 -9.39
C GLY A 31 -4.75 3.66 -7.92
N PHE A 32 -5.53 2.67 -7.49
CA PHE A 32 -5.30 2.00 -6.21
C PHE A 32 -4.14 1.00 -6.34
N LEU A 33 -3.18 1.05 -5.42
CA LEU A 33 -2.01 0.15 -5.40
C LEU A 33 -2.06 -0.79 -4.21
N HIS A 34 -2.29 -0.25 -3.01
CA HIS A 34 -2.13 -1.05 -1.80
C HIS A 34 -2.97 -0.53 -0.64
N LEU A 35 -3.37 -1.45 0.25
CA LEU A 35 -4.02 -1.14 1.52
C LEU A 35 -3.53 -2.11 2.61
N THR A 36 -3.00 -1.59 3.71
CA THR A 36 -2.71 -2.35 4.93
C THR A 36 -3.62 -1.93 6.08
N TRP A 37 -3.89 -2.87 6.98
CA TRP A 37 -4.52 -2.63 8.27
C TRP A 37 -3.78 -3.40 9.36
N TRP A 38 -3.37 -2.76 10.45
CA TRP A 38 -2.63 -3.38 11.54
C TRP A 38 -2.84 -2.70 12.91
N GLU A 39 -2.65 -3.45 13.99
CA GLU A 39 -2.78 -3.01 15.38
C GLU A 39 -1.49 -2.35 15.89
N HIS A 40 -1.57 -1.19 16.54
CA HIS A 40 -0.39 -0.47 17.01
C HIS A 40 0.40 -1.28 18.06
N PRO A 41 1.74 -1.43 17.91
CA PRO A 41 2.52 -2.29 18.80
C PRO A 41 2.53 -1.79 20.24
N ASP A 42 2.58 -0.47 20.44
CA ASP A 42 2.66 0.13 21.78
C ASP A 42 1.30 0.42 22.42
N ASP A 43 0.23 0.54 21.62
CA ASP A 43 -1.12 0.84 22.11
C ASP A 43 -2.15 0.06 21.30
N ARG A 44 -2.50 -1.10 21.84
CA ARG A 44 -3.40 -2.09 21.25
C ARG A 44 -4.84 -1.57 21.02
N SER A 45 -5.18 -0.38 21.54
CA SER A 45 -6.45 0.29 21.22
C SER A 45 -6.43 1.02 19.88
N TRP A 46 -5.25 1.31 19.33
CA TRP A 46 -5.07 1.96 18.05
C TRP A 46 -4.87 0.97 16.92
N TYR A 47 -5.50 1.27 15.79
CA TYR A 47 -5.31 0.60 14.53
C TYR A 47 -4.77 1.59 13.50
N ASN A 48 -3.95 1.10 12.59
CA ASN A 48 -3.37 1.91 11.53
C ASN A 48 -3.74 1.31 10.17
N GLU A 49 -4.22 2.19 9.32
CA GLU A 49 -4.45 1.96 7.91
C GLU A 49 -3.39 2.69 7.09
N CYS A 50 -2.87 2.05 6.05
CA CYS A 50 -2.04 2.74 5.07
C CYS A 50 -2.51 2.34 3.67
N SER A 51 -2.88 3.33 2.87
CA SER A 51 -3.21 3.11 1.46
C SER A 51 -2.22 3.82 0.55
N PHE A 52 -1.86 3.16 -0.55
CA PHE A 52 -0.99 3.68 -1.59
C PHE A 52 -1.77 3.85 -2.87
N TRP A 53 -1.53 4.98 -3.51
CA TRP A 53 -2.24 5.42 -4.70
C TRP A 53 -1.23 5.95 -5.70
N THR A 54 -1.54 5.77 -6.98
CA THR A 54 -0.66 6.18 -8.08
C THR A 54 -0.55 7.68 -8.23
N SER A 55 -1.55 8.41 -7.71
CA SER A 55 -1.58 9.85 -7.67
C SER A 55 -2.51 10.35 -6.58
N ARG A 56 -2.31 11.61 -6.19
CA ARG A 56 -3.23 12.33 -5.31
C ARG A 56 -4.64 12.45 -5.93
N GLY A 57 -4.74 12.51 -7.25
CA GLY A 57 -6.02 12.53 -7.98
C GLY A 57 -6.84 11.25 -7.75
N ALA A 58 -6.22 10.09 -7.91
CA ALA A 58 -6.88 8.79 -7.67
C ALA A 58 -7.39 8.66 -6.22
N LEU A 59 -6.59 9.10 -5.24
CA LEU A 59 -7.03 9.16 -3.84
C LEU A 59 -8.23 10.11 -3.65
N TYR A 60 -8.22 11.27 -4.29
CA TYR A 60 -9.35 12.21 -4.21
C TYR A 60 -10.63 11.67 -4.84
N ASP A 61 -10.52 10.95 -5.94
CA ASP A 61 -11.66 10.30 -6.57
C ASP A 61 -12.25 9.22 -5.66
N TRP A 62 -11.41 8.45 -4.97
CA TRP A 62 -11.85 7.54 -3.91
C TRP A 62 -12.58 8.28 -2.77
N HIS A 63 -12.08 9.41 -2.32
CA HIS A 63 -12.77 10.22 -1.30
C HIS A 63 -14.13 10.76 -1.76
N LYS A 64 -14.34 10.93 -3.07
CA LYS A 64 -15.62 11.36 -3.63
C LYS A 64 -16.58 10.21 -3.95
N ASN A 65 -16.06 8.98 -4.03
CA ASN A 65 -16.80 7.78 -4.38
C ASN A 65 -18.01 7.56 -3.43
N THR A 66 -19.16 7.23 -4.02
CA THR A 66 -20.42 7.06 -3.28
C THR A 66 -20.37 5.89 -2.29
N TYR A 67 -19.80 4.75 -2.70
CA TYR A 67 -19.63 3.59 -1.83
C TYR A 67 -18.75 3.95 -0.62
N HIS A 68 -17.61 4.60 -0.86
CA HIS A 68 -16.72 5.06 0.22
C HIS A 68 -17.42 6.01 1.18
N LYS A 69 -18.20 6.97 0.68
CA LYS A 69 -18.97 7.90 1.53
C LYS A 69 -19.96 7.17 2.43
N HIS A 70 -20.67 6.17 1.91
CA HIS A 70 -21.58 5.36 2.72
C HIS A 70 -20.84 4.54 3.78
N CYS A 71 -19.73 3.91 3.41
CA CYS A 71 -18.90 3.17 4.36
C CYS A 71 -18.38 4.08 5.48
N LYS A 72 -17.88 5.27 5.12
CA LYS A 72 -17.37 6.25 6.07
C LYS A 72 -18.46 6.79 6.98
N ALA A 73 -19.65 7.08 6.44
CA ALA A 73 -20.79 7.54 7.24
C ALA A 73 -21.26 6.46 8.23
N TRP A 74 -21.32 5.19 7.81
CA TRP A 74 -21.63 4.09 8.71
C TRP A 74 -20.59 3.97 9.83
N ALA A 75 -19.30 4.05 9.50
CA ALA A 75 -18.23 3.93 10.48
C ALA A 75 -18.26 5.10 11.49
N ALA A 76 -18.52 6.32 11.01
CA ALA A 76 -18.64 7.52 11.83
C ALA A 76 -19.87 7.52 12.75
N ASN A 77 -20.93 6.79 12.40
CA ASN A 77 -22.17 6.72 13.19
C ASN A 77 -22.07 5.84 14.45
N GLY A 78 -20.87 5.42 14.85
CA GLY A 78 -20.67 4.81 16.16
C GLY A 78 -19.65 3.67 16.19
N ALA A 79 -19.01 3.33 15.08
CA ALA A 79 -17.94 2.34 15.11
C ALA A 79 -16.59 2.99 15.51
N ILE A 80 -16.28 4.15 14.93
CA ILE A 80 -15.01 4.86 15.14
C ILE A 80 -15.17 5.93 16.22
N MET A 81 -14.23 5.96 17.18
CA MET A 81 -14.13 6.96 18.24
C MET A 81 -13.16 8.09 17.87
N GLU A 82 -11.99 7.76 17.32
CA GLU A 82 -10.98 8.74 16.91
C GLU A 82 -10.46 8.37 15.51
N ASP A 83 -10.25 9.38 14.65
CA ASP A 83 -9.77 9.22 13.27
C ASP A 83 -8.73 10.30 12.93
N ILE A 84 -7.48 9.90 12.67
CA ILE A 84 -6.36 10.79 12.35
C ILE A 84 -5.81 10.42 10.97
N ILE A 85 -5.79 11.37 10.02
CA ILE A 85 -5.33 11.13 8.65
C ILE A 85 -4.09 11.97 8.34
N THR A 86 -3.02 11.30 7.90
CA THR A 86 -1.76 11.90 7.43
C THR A 86 -1.45 11.42 6.02
N ASN A 87 -1.24 12.37 5.10
CA ASN A 87 -0.87 12.07 3.71
C ASN A 87 0.61 12.41 3.48
N PHE A 88 1.32 11.54 2.79
CA PHE A 88 2.71 11.71 2.40
C PHE A 88 2.87 11.42 0.89
N GLU A 89 3.89 12.00 0.28
CA GLU A 89 4.28 11.73 -1.10
C GLU A 89 5.56 10.90 -1.11
N LEU A 90 5.59 9.88 -1.96
CA LEU A 90 6.76 9.02 -2.14
C LEU A 90 7.71 9.69 -3.14
N VAL A 91 8.88 10.13 -2.67
CA VAL A 91 9.83 10.90 -3.49
C VAL A 91 10.88 10.01 -4.18
N GLY A 92 11.14 8.80 -3.66
CA GLY A 92 12.06 7.86 -4.30
C GLY A 92 12.04 6.47 -3.69
N THR A 93 12.18 5.44 -4.54
CA THR A 93 12.23 4.03 -4.13
C THR A 93 13.26 3.26 -4.94
N ARG A 94 14.02 2.41 -4.23
CA ARG A 94 15.02 1.51 -4.81
C ARG A 94 14.79 0.10 -4.30
N LEU A 95 15.12 -0.87 -5.14
CA LEU A 95 15.11 -2.29 -4.81
C LEU A 95 16.55 -2.76 -4.75
N ILE A 96 16.96 -3.17 -3.56
CA ILE A 96 18.26 -3.79 -3.32
C ILE A 96 18.02 -5.28 -3.07
N ARG A 97 18.62 -6.14 -3.90
CA ARG A 97 18.56 -7.59 -3.74
C ARG A 97 19.95 -8.19 -3.80
N VAL A 98 20.18 -9.18 -2.95
CA VAL A 98 21.37 -10.02 -3.00
C VAL A 98 20.92 -11.46 -3.16
N CYS A 99 21.36 -12.12 -4.23
CA CYS A 99 21.04 -13.52 -4.46
C CYS A 99 21.79 -14.41 -3.44
N PRO A 100 21.11 -15.26 -2.66
CA PRO A 100 21.77 -16.10 -1.66
C PRO A 100 22.58 -17.26 -2.29
N VAL A 101 22.34 -17.58 -3.57
CA VAL A 101 23.01 -18.71 -4.25
C VAL A 101 24.30 -18.28 -4.94
N CYS A 102 24.27 -17.18 -5.70
CA CYS A 102 25.41 -16.73 -6.51
C CYS A 102 26.01 -15.41 -6.04
N ASN A 103 25.50 -14.83 -4.95
CA ASN A 103 25.93 -13.57 -4.35
C ASN A 103 25.85 -12.35 -5.27
N LYS A 104 25.13 -12.45 -6.39
CA LYS A 104 24.87 -11.30 -7.27
C LYS A 104 24.03 -10.26 -6.52
N ALA A 105 24.57 -9.05 -6.42
CA ALA A 105 23.86 -7.89 -5.91
C ALA A 105 23.23 -7.10 -7.07
N GLU A 106 21.96 -6.73 -6.90
CA GLU A 106 21.23 -5.83 -7.78
C GLU A 106 20.76 -4.63 -6.97
N ASP A 107 20.97 -3.45 -7.51
CA ASP A 107 20.43 -2.20 -6.98
C ASP A 107 19.82 -1.43 -8.15
N LYS A 108 18.49 -1.37 -8.17
CA LYS A 108 17.73 -0.79 -9.28
C LYS A 108 16.55 0.03 -8.78
N LYS A 109 15.97 0.82 -9.69
CA LYS A 109 14.74 1.54 -9.41
C LYS A 109 13.63 0.55 -9.05
N TYR A 110 12.91 0.82 -7.97
CA TYR A 110 11.77 0.00 -7.58
C TYR A 110 10.49 0.55 -8.19
N ASN A 111 9.85 -0.25 -9.05
CA ASN A 111 8.56 0.09 -9.64
C ASN A 111 7.42 -0.32 -8.71
N LEU A 112 6.98 0.62 -7.86
CA LEU A 112 5.85 0.38 -6.95
C LEU A 112 4.55 0.07 -7.72
N ALA A 113 4.38 0.57 -8.93
CA ALA A 113 3.18 0.29 -9.71
C ALA A 113 3.08 -1.18 -10.14
N GLU A 114 4.19 -1.92 -10.16
CA GLU A 114 4.25 -3.32 -10.57
C GLU A 114 5.00 -4.15 -9.52
N GLU A 115 4.76 -3.88 -8.24
CA GLU A 115 5.45 -4.53 -7.13
C GLU A 115 5.34 -6.05 -7.17
N GLN A 116 4.16 -6.63 -7.42
CA GLN A 116 4.03 -8.09 -7.39
C GLN A 116 4.86 -8.72 -8.52
N ALA A 117 4.83 -8.13 -9.71
CA ALA A 117 5.68 -8.54 -10.83
C ALA A 117 7.18 -8.38 -10.50
N VAL A 118 7.59 -7.23 -9.97
CA VAL A 118 8.99 -6.93 -9.59
C VAL A 118 9.49 -7.87 -8.49
N LEU A 119 8.66 -8.16 -7.47
CA LEU A 119 8.98 -9.10 -6.39
C LEU A 119 9.17 -10.53 -6.90
N ARG A 120 8.47 -10.92 -7.95
CA ARG A 120 8.57 -12.27 -8.56
C ARG A 120 9.74 -12.45 -9.53
N GLU A 121 10.45 -11.39 -9.91
CA GLU A 121 11.63 -11.50 -10.77
C GLU A 121 12.69 -12.43 -10.15
N THR A 122 13.18 -13.39 -10.94
CA THR A 122 14.23 -14.34 -10.51
C THR A 122 15.62 -13.72 -10.60
N CYS A 123 16.60 -14.34 -9.95
CA CYS A 123 17.99 -13.90 -10.08
C CYS A 123 18.44 -14.03 -11.55
N PRO A 124 18.91 -12.94 -12.19
CA PRO A 124 19.27 -12.96 -13.60
C PRO A 124 20.55 -13.75 -13.89
N GLN A 125 21.31 -14.18 -12.88
CA GLN A 125 22.54 -14.96 -13.05
C GLN A 125 22.33 -16.46 -12.88
N CYS A 126 21.55 -16.89 -11.89
CA CYS A 126 21.40 -18.32 -11.58
C CYS A 126 19.95 -18.80 -11.56
N GLY A 127 18.98 -17.96 -11.88
CA GLY A 127 17.55 -18.32 -11.92
C GLY A 127 16.91 -18.58 -10.54
N TYR A 128 17.57 -18.22 -9.44
CA TYR A 128 17.01 -18.38 -8.10
C TYR A 128 15.70 -17.59 -7.96
N HIS A 129 14.66 -18.25 -7.46
CA HIS A 129 13.36 -17.64 -7.20
C HIS A 129 13.38 -17.02 -5.80
N PHE A 130 13.24 -15.69 -5.73
CA PHE A 130 13.14 -15.00 -4.45
C PHE A 130 11.79 -15.32 -3.79
N PRO A 131 11.74 -15.64 -2.48
CA PRO A 131 10.48 -15.82 -1.78
C PRO A 131 9.64 -14.54 -1.82
N VAL A 132 8.38 -14.66 -2.21
CA VAL A 132 7.38 -13.58 -2.15
C VAL A 132 6.30 -14.02 -1.18
N LEU A 133 5.87 -13.11 -0.30
CA LEU A 133 4.77 -13.41 0.61
C LEU A 133 3.47 -13.56 -0.19
N GLU A 134 2.88 -14.75 -0.14
CA GLU A 134 1.57 -14.99 -0.74
C GLU A 134 0.45 -14.34 0.10
N GLU A 135 -0.73 -14.19 -0.49
CA GLU A 135 -1.91 -13.78 0.27
C GLU A 135 -2.23 -14.84 1.32
N THR A 136 -2.10 -14.49 2.61
CA THR A 136 -2.53 -15.35 3.71
C THR A 136 -3.87 -14.86 4.28
N PRO A 137 -4.72 -15.74 4.85
CA PRO A 137 -5.96 -15.32 5.49
C PRO A 137 -5.79 -14.31 6.64
N SER A 138 -4.61 -14.26 7.26
CA SER A 138 -4.25 -13.34 8.33
C SER A 138 -3.55 -12.06 7.84
N SER A 139 -3.13 -12.02 6.56
CA SER A 139 -2.55 -10.83 5.94
C SER A 139 -3.68 -9.99 5.32
N PHE A 140 -3.98 -8.88 5.98
CA PHE A 140 -5.00 -7.94 5.49
C PHE A 140 -4.46 -6.99 4.41
N ALA A 141 -3.16 -7.07 4.11
CA ALA A 141 -2.53 -6.30 3.05
C ALA A 141 -3.09 -6.73 1.69
N VAL A 142 -3.43 -5.77 0.84
CA VAL A 142 -3.86 -6.02 -0.56
C VAL A 142 -2.93 -5.27 -1.46
N PHE A 143 -2.31 -5.94 -2.43
CA PHE A 143 -1.51 -5.28 -3.46
C PHE A 143 -2.14 -5.49 -4.84
N LYS A 144 -2.11 -4.46 -5.68
CA LYS A 144 -2.54 -4.49 -7.08
C LYS A 144 -1.50 -3.84 -7.98
N ASP A 145 -1.00 -4.62 -8.93
CA ASP A 145 -0.19 -4.09 -10.03
C ASP A 145 -1.05 -3.26 -11.00
N VAL A 146 -0.49 -2.14 -11.47
CA VAL A 146 -1.10 -1.22 -12.42
C VAL A 146 -0.06 -0.90 -13.52
N PRO A 147 0.06 -1.76 -14.55
CA PRO A 147 1.07 -1.60 -15.61
C PRO A 147 0.90 -0.30 -16.41
N GLY A 148 2.02 0.25 -16.87
CA GLY A 148 2.02 1.42 -17.77
C GLY A 148 1.87 2.79 -17.08
N LEU A 149 1.96 2.85 -15.75
CA LEU A 149 2.05 4.12 -15.05
C LEU A 149 3.41 4.78 -15.27
N PRO A 150 3.45 6.05 -15.69
CA PRO A 150 4.70 6.79 -15.77
C PRO A 150 5.23 7.00 -14.34
N MET A 151 6.26 6.24 -13.97
CA MET A 151 7.01 6.51 -12.74
C MET A 151 7.73 7.84 -12.92
N ASN A 152 7.54 8.81 -12.02
CA ASN A 152 8.20 10.12 -12.10
C ASN A 152 9.74 9.94 -12.05
N ASP A 153 10.39 9.92 -13.21
CA ASP A 153 11.85 9.82 -13.42
C ASP A 153 12.58 11.16 -13.21
N LYS A 154 12.07 12.03 -12.33
CA LYS A 154 12.61 13.38 -12.16
C LYS A 154 13.72 13.51 -11.10
N GLU A 155 14.47 12.45 -10.82
CA GLU A 155 15.71 12.54 -10.04
C GLU A 155 16.84 11.79 -10.75
N GLY A 156 17.81 12.55 -11.30
CA GLY A 156 19.02 11.96 -11.88
C GLY A 156 19.83 12.80 -12.87
N LYS A 157 19.41 14.01 -13.24
CA LYS A 157 20.28 14.96 -14.00
C LYS A 157 20.26 16.35 -13.38
N LYS A 158 20.93 16.50 -12.25
CA LYS A 158 21.50 17.78 -11.83
C LYS A 158 22.93 17.53 -11.36
N GLY A 159 23.90 17.98 -12.15
CA GLY A 159 25.22 18.36 -11.62
C GLY A 159 26.46 17.57 -12.04
N GLU A 160 26.58 17.11 -13.28
CA GLU A 160 27.90 17.06 -13.92
C GLU A 160 27.96 18.18 -14.96
N ALA A 161 28.34 19.37 -14.53
CA ALA A 161 28.89 20.40 -15.40
C ALA A 161 30.33 20.62 -14.93
N LYS A 162 31.25 20.10 -15.74
CA LYS A 162 32.69 20.40 -15.68
C LYS A 162 32.92 21.89 -15.92
N ALA A 163 33.76 22.50 -15.09
CA ALA A 163 34.91 23.32 -15.46
C ALA A 163 35.66 23.73 -14.18
#